data_AF-A0A9W6SI47-F1
#
_entry.id   AF-A0A9W6SI47-F1
#
_cell.length_a   1.000
_cell.length_b   1.000
_cell.length_c   1.000
_cell.angle_alpha   90.00
_cell.angle_beta   90.00
_cell.angle_gamma   90.00
#
_symmetry.space_group_name_H-M   'P 1'
#
loop_
_entity.id
_entity.type
_entity.pdbx_description
1 polymer ?
#
loop_
_entity_poly.entity_id
_entity_poly.type
_entity_poly.pdbx_seq_one_letter_code
_entity_poly.pdbx_strand_id
1 'polypeptide(L)'
;MAGAWVRRGVNPDDPGEAVLVVTIDPGNSPGEALAAGMGDWGHEGDGAFYIVRTDGWIATRLDGTSLTAEVHIAEHYVREQDADPAGYPPSPGGYLRVATATGEADPALYAEAAEGGIVVFHAPHGSTFEEAMARQDPEEDWPLIWAPPPPPGELAGE
;
A
#
# COMPACT_ATOMS: atom_id res chain seq x y z
N MET A 1 -1.94 10.42 9.00
CA MET A 1 -0.81 10.03 8.14
C MET A 1 -0.47 8.58 8.36
N ALA A 2 -0.86 7.76 7.39
CA ALA A 2 -0.45 6.37 7.25
C ALA A 2 1.04 6.13 7.59
N GLY A 3 1.33 4.96 8.17
CA GLY A 3 2.67 4.55 8.56
C GLY A 3 3.29 3.62 7.51
N ALA A 4 4.61 3.67 7.35
CA ALA A 4 5.36 2.78 6.47
C ALA A 4 6.59 2.20 7.17
N TRP A 5 6.82 0.90 7.02
CA TRP A 5 7.95 0.18 7.63
C TRP A 5 8.53 -0.86 6.68
N VAL A 6 9.77 -1.27 6.96
CA VAL A 6 10.34 -2.51 6.42
C VAL A 6 10.64 -3.45 7.58
N ARG A 7 10.10 -4.67 7.53
CA ARG A 7 10.16 -5.63 8.64
C ARG A 7 10.35 -7.05 8.12
N ARG A 8 11.02 -7.87 8.93
CA ARG A 8 11.03 -9.33 8.81
C ARG A 8 9.97 -9.93 9.72
N GLY A 9 9.60 -11.19 9.46
CA GLY A 9 8.61 -11.91 10.27
C GLY A 9 7.16 -11.51 10.01
N VAL A 10 6.90 -10.75 8.95
CA VAL A 10 5.53 -10.43 8.49
C VAL A 10 4.94 -11.66 7.79
N ASN A 11 5.70 -12.28 6.90
CA ASN A 11 5.34 -13.53 6.26
C ASN A 11 5.63 -14.72 7.21
N PRO A 12 4.61 -15.47 7.68
CA PRO A 12 4.83 -16.60 8.57
C PRO A 12 5.50 -17.79 7.87
N ASP A 13 5.35 -17.91 6.54
CA ASP A 13 5.92 -18.99 5.75
C ASP A 13 7.40 -18.73 5.41
N ASP A 14 7.80 -17.46 5.33
CA ASP A 14 9.20 -17.02 5.27
C ASP A 14 9.49 -15.88 6.27
N PRO A 15 9.75 -16.21 7.55
CA PRO A 15 10.03 -15.19 8.56
C PRO A 15 11.31 -14.39 8.31
N GLY A 16 12.19 -14.86 7.41
CA GLY A 16 13.43 -14.18 7.04
C GLY A 16 13.24 -13.10 5.98
N GLU A 17 12.12 -13.14 5.25
CA GLU A 17 11.78 -12.21 4.19
C GLU A 17 11.62 -10.78 4.72
N ALA A 18 12.30 -9.83 4.09
CA ALA A 18 12.07 -8.41 4.36
C ALA A 18 10.86 -7.94 3.55
N VAL A 19 9.85 -7.43 4.25
CA VAL A 19 8.57 -7.01 3.67
C VAL A 19 8.35 -5.53 3.92
N LEU A 20 7.90 -4.81 2.90
CA LEU A 20 7.44 -3.44 3.05
C LEU A 20 5.98 -3.44 3.49
N VAL A 21 5.72 -2.77 4.61
CA VAL A 21 4.42 -2.71 5.26
C VAL A 21 3.92 -1.28 5.26
N VAL A 22 2.68 -1.08 4.84
CA VAL A 22 1.97 0.20 4.90
C VAL A 22 0.71 0.02 5.73
N THR A 23 0.40 0.96 6.62
CA THR A 23 -0.89 0.96 7.34
C THR A 23 -1.78 2.07 6.87
N ILE A 24 -3.04 1.76 6.61
CA ILE A 24 -4.06 2.70 6.16
C ILE A 24 -5.16 2.78 7.20
N ASP A 25 -5.55 4.00 7.57
CA ASP A 25 -6.69 4.23 8.45
C ASP A 25 -7.89 4.72 7.62
N PRO A 26 -8.89 3.86 7.35
CA PRO A 26 -10.07 4.26 6.58
C PRO A 26 -10.86 5.40 7.25
N GLY A 27 -10.67 5.64 8.55
CA GLY A 27 -11.28 6.75 9.28
C GLY A 27 -10.49 8.06 9.23
N ASN A 28 -9.24 8.06 8.75
CA ASN A 28 -8.35 9.23 8.84
C ASN A 28 -8.54 10.21 7.68
N SER A 29 -8.73 9.75 6.44
CA SER A 29 -8.96 10.63 5.29
C SER A 29 -9.71 9.94 4.15
N PRO A 30 -10.38 10.69 3.25
CA PRO A 30 -11.04 10.10 2.07
C PRO A 30 -10.10 9.26 1.20
N GLY A 31 -8.84 9.69 1.03
CA GLY A 31 -7.87 8.94 0.25
C GLY A 31 -7.40 7.64 0.90
N GLU A 32 -7.29 7.62 2.23
CA GLU A 32 -7.03 6.39 2.98
C GLU A 32 -8.26 5.45 2.96
N ALA A 33 -9.47 5.99 3.02
CA ALA A 33 -10.70 5.21 2.85
C ALA A 33 -10.77 4.55 1.45
N LEU A 34 -10.42 5.29 0.38
CA LEU A 34 -10.36 4.74 -0.98
C LEU A 34 -9.38 3.58 -1.11
N ALA A 35 -8.20 3.73 -0.51
CA ALA A 35 -7.18 2.70 -0.54
C ALA A 35 -7.58 1.46 0.26
N ALA A 36 -8.21 1.63 1.42
CA ALA A 36 -8.76 0.52 2.19
C ALA A 36 -9.88 -0.22 1.42
N GLY A 37 -10.73 0.52 0.69
CA GLY A 37 -11.82 -0.04 -0.11
C GLY A 37 -11.37 -0.85 -1.34
N MET A 38 -10.09 -0.78 -1.73
CA MET A 38 -9.59 -1.59 -2.85
C MET A 38 -9.63 -3.09 -2.56
N GLY A 39 -9.69 -3.51 -1.29
CA GLY A 39 -9.85 -4.92 -0.93
C GLY A 39 -11.08 -5.57 -1.56
N ASP A 40 -12.19 -4.83 -1.71
CA ASP A 40 -13.43 -5.33 -2.33
C ASP A 40 -13.26 -5.66 -3.83
N TRP A 41 -12.22 -5.13 -4.46
CA TRP A 41 -11.87 -5.31 -5.87
C TRP A 41 -10.64 -6.18 -6.06
N GLY A 42 -10.00 -6.61 -4.96
CA GLY A 42 -8.79 -7.40 -4.98
C GLY A 42 -9.03 -8.84 -5.43
N HIS A 43 -8.00 -9.44 -6.02
CA HIS A 43 -8.02 -10.86 -6.34
C HIS A 43 -7.70 -11.69 -5.09
N GLU A 44 -8.62 -12.54 -4.69
CA GLU A 44 -8.42 -13.47 -3.56
C GLU A 44 -7.44 -14.59 -3.94
N GLY A 45 -6.43 -14.83 -3.09
CA GLY A 45 -5.49 -15.94 -3.23
C GLY A 45 -4.54 -16.03 -2.04
N ASP A 46 -4.01 -17.22 -1.74
CA ASP A 46 -2.96 -17.44 -0.73
C ASP A 46 -3.19 -16.74 0.63
N GLY A 47 -4.46 -16.61 1.06
CA GLY A 47 -4.83 -15.94 2.32
C GLY A 47 -4.69 -14.42 2.31
N ALA A 48 -4.73 -13.79 1.12
CA ALA A 48 -4.61 -12.36 0.92
C ALA A 48 -5.50 -11.86 -0.22
N PHE A 49 -5.68 -10.54 -0.31
CA PHE A 49 -6.27 -9.88 -1.49
C PHE A 49 -5.17 -9.16 -2.27
N TYR A 50 -5.01 -9.53 -3.54
CA TYR A 50 -4.01 -8.94 -4.43
C TYR A 50 -4.61 -7.80 -5.24
N ILE A 51 -4.04 -6.60 -5.08
CA ILE A 51 -4.33 -5.45 -5.93
C ILE A 51 -3.37 -5.48 -7.11
N VAL A 52 -3.90 -5.79 -8.29
CA VAL A 52 -3.11 -5.84 -9.51
C VAL A 52 -2.71 -4.44 -9.94
N ARG A 53 -1.54 -4.35 -10.58
CA ARG A 53 -0.91 -3.08 -10.95
C ARG A 53 -1.79 -2.15 -11.80
N THR A 54 -2.69 -2.71 -12.61
CA THR A 54 -3.62 -1.95 -13.46
C THR A 54 -4.67 -1.17 -12.68
N ASP A 55 -4.88 -1.56 -11.42
CA ASP A 55 -5.98 -1.11 -10.59
C ASP A 55 -5.44 -0.15 -9.53
N GLY A 56 -4.27 -0.50 -8.98
CA GLY A 56 -3.49 0.35 -8.12
C GLY A 56 -2.10 -0.22 -7.87
N TRP A 57 -1.21 0.64 -7.39
CA TRP A 57 0.15 0.29 -7.01
C TRP A 57 0.66 1.25 -5.93
N ILE A 58 1.73 0.86 -5.25
CA ILE A 58 2.39 1.72 -4.24
C ILE A 58 3.83 2.00 -4.67
N ALA A 59 4.18 3.28 -4.91
CA ALA A 59 5.59 3.65 -5.12
C ALA A 59 6.24 3.90 -3.78
N THR A 60 7.47 3.42 -3.65
CA THR A 60 8.25 3.61 -2.45
C THR A 60 9.55 4.32 -2.77
N ARG A 61 9.97 5.18 -1.85
CA ARG A 61 11.25 5.89 -1.93
C ARG A 61 11.88 5.94 -0.56
N LEU A 62 13.18 5.64 -0.48
CA LEU A 62 14.00 5.85 0.70
C LEU A 62 14.97 7.01 0.46
N ASP A 63 14.96 8.00 1.36
CA ASP A 63 15.92 9.11 1.38
C ASP A 63 16.66 9.11 2.73
N GLY A 64 17.90 8.64 2.73
CA GLY A 64 18.60 8.28 3.97
C GLY A 64 17.89 7.14 4.68
N THR A 65 17.25 7.44 5.81
CA THR A 65 16.38 6.50 6.55
C THR A 65 14.89 6.81 6.41
N SER A 66 14.54 7.90 5.72
CA SER A 66 13.15 8.36 5.58
C SER A 66 12.47 7.61 4.45
N LEU A 67 11.52 6.73 4.80
CA LEU A 67 10.70 5.97 3.87
C LEU A 67 9.42 6.75 3.55
N THR A 68 9.09 6.84 2.27
CA THR A 68 7.80 7.33 1.78
C THR A 68 7.19 6.26 0.89
N ALA A 69 5.91 5.97 1.10
CA ALA A 69 5.10 5.10 0.26
C ALA A 69 3.88 5.90 -0.23
N GLU A 70 3.74 6.05 -1.55
CA GLU A 70 2.64 6.76 -2.19
C GLU A 70 1.67 5.74 -2.77
N VAL A 71 0.38 5.86 -2.46
CA VAL A 71 -0.66 4.95 -2.95
C VAL A 71 -1.31 5.55 -4.19
N HIS A 72 -1.31 4.80 -5.28
CA HIS A 72 -1.84 5.20 -6.57
C HIS A 72 -2.98 4.27 -6.97
N ILE A 73 -4.11 4.84 -7.36
CA ILE A 73 -5.31 4.11 -7.78
C ILE A 73 -5.74 4.64 -9.15
N ALA A 74 -6.16 3.75 -10.05
CA ALA A 74 -6.69 4.15 -11.34
C ALA A 74 -7.95 5.01 -11.18
N GLU A 75 -8.08 6.04 -12.01
CA GLU A 75 -9.13 7.07 -11.88
C GLU A 75 -10.56 6.48 -11.94
N HIS A 76 -10.75 5.36 -12.64
CA HIS A 76 -12.06 4.70 -12.72
C HIS A 76 -12.50 4.10 -11.38
N TYR A 77 -11.59 3.46 -10.62
CA TYR A 77 -11.91 2.95 -9.28
C TYR A 77 -12.24 4.06 -8.28
N VAL A 78 -11.60 5.23 -8.40
CA VAL A 78 -11.94 6.39 -7.58
C VAL A 78 -13.39 6.83 -7.81
N ARG A 79 -13.86 6.79 -9.07
CA ARG A 79 -15.26 7.08 -9.40
C ARG A 79 -16.23 6.00 -8.94
N GLU A 80 -15.85 4.73 -9.03
CA GLU A 80 -16.68 3.60 -8.59
C GLU A 80 -16.92 3.61 -7.08
N GLN A 81 -16.01 4.20 -6.30
CA GLN A 81 -16.16 4.46 -4.88
C GLN A 81 -16.84 5.83 -4.57
N ASP A 82 -17.55 6.41 -5.54
CA ASP A 82 -18.29 7.68 -5.42
C ASP A 82 -17.44 8.90 -5.02
N ALA A 83 -16.11 8.85 -5.23
CA ALA A 83 -15.23 9.98 -4.98
C ALA A 83 -14.99 10.81 -6.26
N ASP A 84 -14.78 12.12 -6.10
CA ASP A 84 -14.43 13.02 -7.21
C ASP A 84 -12.92 12.95 -7.51
N PRO A 85 -12.50 12.49 -8.70
CA PRO A 85 -11.09 12.45 -9.09
C PRO A 85 -10.37 13.80 -8.98
N ALA A 86 -11.07 14.92 -9.17
CA ALA A 86 -10.48 16.25 -9.09
C ALA A 86 -9.96 16.61 -7.68
N GLY A 87 -10.36 15.84 -6.65
CA GLY A 87 -9.88 15.99 -5.28
C GLY A 87 -8.48 15.42 -5.03
N TYR A 88 -7.90 14.69 -5.99
CA TYR A 88 -6.63 13.98 -5.80
C TYR A 88 -5.56 14.46 -6.79
N PRO A 89 -4.28 14.53 -6.36
CA PRO A 89 -3.17 14.81 -7.26
C PRO A 89 -3.09 13.79 -8.40
N PRO A 90 -2.95 14.23 -9.67
CA PRO A 90 -2.81 13.31 -10.80
C PRO A 90 -1.47 12.58 -10.76
N SER A 91 -1.48 11.37 -11.31
CA SER A 91 -0.32 10.50 -11.52
C SER A 91 -0.33 9.99 -12.97
N PRO A 92 0.82 9.63 -13.57
CA PRO A 92 0.87 9.22 -14.97
C PRO A 92 -0.02 8.02 -15.30
N GLY A 93 -0.56 7.97 -16.53
CA GLY A 93 -1.35 6.84 -17.05
C GLY A 93 -2.76 6.72 -16.50
N GLY A 94 -3.41 7.83 -16.13
CA GLY A 94 -4.79 7.82 -15.62
C GLY A 94 -4.92 7.36 -14.16
N TYR A 95 -3.86 7.50 -13.36
CA TYR A 95 -3.87 7.18 -11.93
C TYR A 95 -3.93 8.46 -11.09
N LEU A 96 -4.38 8.33 -9.85
CA LEU A 96 -4.39 9.40 -8.86
C LEU A 96 -3.60 8.97 -7.63
N ARG A 97 -2.82 9.88 -7.05
CA ARG A 97 -2.17 9.64 -5.75
C ARG A 97 -3.17 9.94 -4.63
N VAL A 98 -3.70 8.90 -3.99
CA VAL A 98 -4.78 9.03 -3.01
C VAL A 98 -4.29 9.16 -1.57
N ALA A 99 -3.14 8.54 -1.25
CA ALA A 99 -2.58 8.56 0.10
C ALA A 99 -1.06 8.57 0.08
N THR A 100 -0.47 8.98 1.21
CA THR A 100 0.97 8.93 1.44
C THR A 100 1.22 8.44 2.85
N ALA A 101 2.01 7.38 2.95
CA ALA A 101 2.51 6.83 4.19
C ALA A 101 3.99 7.18 4.36
N THR A 102 4.41 7.42 5.59
CA THR A 102 5.81 7.72 5.90
C THR A 102 6.29 6.95 7.12
N GLY A 103 7.61 6.79 7.22
CA GLY A 103 8.23 6.17 8.39
C GLY A 103 9.74 6.10 8.25
N GLU A 104 10.37 5.30 9.11
CA GLU A 104 11.81 5.06 9.07
C GLU A 104 12.10 3.60 8.67
N ALA A 105 13.09 3.42 7.80
CA ALA A 105 13.55 2.10 7.38
C ALA A 105 15.08 2.02 7.34
N ASP A 106 15.59 0.83 7.64
CA ASP A 106 16.99 0.51 7.43
C ASP A 106 17.27 0.37 5.91
N PRO A 107 18.30 1.02 5.35
CA PRO A 107 18.58 0.96 3.92
C PRO A 107 18.89 -0.42 3.36
N ALA A 108 19.53 -1.30 4.14
CA ALA A 108 19.84 -2.64 3.69
C ALA A 108 18.56 -3.50 3.65
N LEU A 109 17.72 -3.39 4.68
CA LEU A 109 16.40 -4.05 4.68
C LEU A 109 15.50 -3.54 3.56
N TYR A 110 15.49 -2.23 3.31
CA TYR A 110 14.72 -1.66 2.21
C TYR A 110 15.19 -2.19 0.85
N ALA A 111 16.50 -2.32 0.64
CA ALA A 111 17.04 -2.87 -0.61
C ALA A 111 16.62 -4.34 -0.82
N GLU A 112 16.53 -5.14 0.25
CA GLU A 112 16.01 -6.51 0.18
C GLU A 112 14.51 -6.54 -0.14
N ALA A 113 13.71 -5.64 0.45
CA ALA A 113 12.26 -5.61 0.28
C ALA A 113 11.79 -4.96 -1.04
N ALA A 114 12.61 -4.14 -1.68
CA ALA A 114 12.22 -3.30 -2.82
C ALA A 114 11.77 -4.08 -4.07
N GLU A 115 12.14 -5.36 -4.18
CA GLU A 115 11.74 -6.24 -5.29
C GLU A 115 10.43 -7.01 -5.01
N GLY A 116 9.91 -6.96 -3.79
CA GLY A 116 8.73 -7.69 -3.34
C GLY A 116 7.40 -6.92 -3.50
N GLY A 117 6.32 -7.58 -3.10
CA GLY A 117 4.99 -6.95 -2.95
C GLY A 117 4.93 -6.09 -1.69
N ILE A 118 3.98 -5.16 -1.66
CA ILE A 118 3.77 -4.26 -0.52
C ILE A 118 2.55 -4.72 0.25
N VAL A 119 2.74 -5.06 1.52
CA VAL A 119 1.65 -5.51 2.40
C VAL A 119 0.98 -4.28 3.01
N VAL A 120 -0.33 -4.20 2.90
CA VAL A 120 -1.15 -3.14 3.47
C VAL A 120 -2.08 -3.73 4.53
N PHE A 121 -2.04 -3.12 5.72
CA PHE A 121 -2.94 -3.43 6.83
C PHE A 121 -3.85 -2.25 7.15
N HIS A 122 -5.04 -2.54 7.67
CA HIS A 122 -5.90 -1.53 8.25
C HIS A 122 -5.53 -1.29 9.71
N ALA A 123 -5.15 -0.06 10.04
CA ALA A 123 -4.84 0.31 11.42
C ALA A 123 -5.13 1.79 11.68
N PRO A 124 -5.58 2.17 12.89
CA PRO A 124 -5.79 3.57 13.24
C PRO A 124 -4.52 4.40 13.06
N HIS A 125 -4.71 5.67 12.71
CA HIS A 125 -3.63 6.62 12.58
C HIS A 125 -2.79 6.72 13.87
N GLY A 126 -1.47 6.65 13.71
CA GLY A 126 -0.52 6.74 14.82
C GLY A 126 -0.24 5.42 15.53
N SER A 127 -0.85 4.31 15.09
CA SER A 127 -0.51 2.97 15.59
C SER A 127 0.96 2.66 15.32
N THR A 128 1.61 1.97 16.25
CA THR A 128 2.90 1.32 15.97
C THR A 128 2.72 0.12 15.04
N PHE A 129 3.82 -0.39 14.50
CA PHE A 129 3.80 -1.62 13.72
C PHE A 129 3.24 -2.79 14.53
N GLU A 130 3.68 -2.93 15.78
CA GLU A 130 3.24 -4.01 16.67
C GLU A 130 1.74 -3.91 16.99
N GLU A 131 1.22 -2.68 17.18
CA GLU A 131 -0.20 -2.44 17.39
C GLU A 131 -1.01 -2.76 16.13
N ALA A 132 -0.53 -2.37 14.94
CA ALA A 132 -1.18 -2.69 13.67
C ALA A 132 -1.26 -4.20 13.42
N MET A 133 -0.16 -4.92 13.68
CA MET A 133 -0.09 -6.38 13.56
C MET A 133 -0.99 -7.08 14.57
N ALA A 134 -0.98 -6.66 15.84
CA ALA A 134 -1.77 -7.28 16.89
C ALA A 134 -3.30 -7.13 16.71
N ARG A 135 -3.72 -6.22 15.83
CA ARG A 135 -5.13 -5.99 15.48
C ARG A 135 -5.62 -6.85 14.34
N GLN A 136 -4.72 -7.40 13.52
CA GLN A 136 -5.15 -8.24 12.39
C GLN A 136 -5.73 -9.53 12.94
N ASP A 137 -7.00 -9.78 12.67
CA ASP A 137 -7.57 -11.10 12.83
C ASP A 137 -7.29 -11.92 11.56
N PRO A 138 -6.46 -12.97 11.57
CA PRO A 138 -6.16 -13.73 10.37
C PRO A 138 -7.38 -14.44 9.77
N GLU A 139 -8.49 -14.57 10.51
CA GLU A 139 -9.74 -15.16 10.00
C GLU A 139 -10.67 -14.13 9.35
N GLU A 140 -10.56 -12.85 9.71
CA GLU A 140 -11.47 -11.78 9.27
C GLU A 140 -10.79 -10.65 8.46
N ASP A 141 -9.51 -10.38 8.74
CA ASP A 141 -8.72 -9.28 8.18
C ASP A 141 -7.57 -9.83 7.33
N TRP A 142 -7.88 -10.16 6.07
CA TRP A 142 -6.85 -10.60 5.14
C TRP A 142 -5.99 -9.42 4.69
N PRO A 143 -4.65 -9.57 4.62
CA PRO A 143 -3.78 -8.51 4.16
C PRO A 143 -4.07 -8.16 2.69
N LEU A 144 -3.93 -6.88 2.36
CA LEU A 144 -3.92 -6.44 0.97
C LEU A 144 -2.48 -6.46 0.46
N ILE A 145 -2.22 -7.13 -0.66
CA ILE A 145 -0.91 -7.14 -1.32
C ILE A 145 -0.98 -6.26 -2.55
N TRP A 146 -0.28 -5.13 -2.50
CA TRP A 146 -0.24 -4.16 -3.57
C TRP A 146 0.95 -4.40 -4.49
N ALA A 147 0.69 -4.30 -5.79
CA ALA A 147 1.74 -4.38 -6.78
C ALA A 147 2.74 -3.21 -6.67
N PRO A 148 4.03 -3.44 -7.01
CA PRO A 148 4.99 -2.37 -7.19
C PRO A 148 4.64 -1.51 -8.42
N PRO A 149 5.21 -0.30 -8.54
CA PRO A 149 4.93 0.58 -9.66
C PRO A 149 5.26 -0.10 -11.01
N PRO A 150 4.57 0.30 -12.08
CA PRO A 150 4.91 -0.12 -13.44
C PRO A 150 6.34 0.28 -13.82
N PRO A 151 6.98 -0.50 -14.71
CA PRO A 151 8.25 -0.14 -15.32
C PRO A 151 8.21 1.26 -15.96
N PRO A 152 9.34 1.99 -15.95
CA PRO A 152 9.45 3.25 -16.67
C PRO A 152 9.05 3.09 -18.14
N GLY A 153 8.10 3.90 -18.60
CA GLY A 153 7.62 3.93 -19.99
C GLY A 153 6.30 3.20 -20.25
N GLU A 154 5.80 2.39 -19.31
CA GLU A 154 4.51 1.69 -19.45
C GLU A 154 3.31 2.62 -19.16
N LEU A 155 3.51 3.65 -18.33
CA LEU A 155 2.50 4.67 -18.01
C LEU A 155 2.45 5.85 -19.01
N ALA A 156 3.31 5.86 -20.03
CA ALA A 156 3.45 6.99 -20.97
C ALA A 156 2.52 6.90 -22.18
N GLY A 157 1.65 5.89 -22.24
CA GLY A 157 0.77 5.65 -23.37
C GLY A 157 -0.69 5.97 -23.06
N GLU A 158 -1.06 7.25 -23.11
CA GLU A 158 -2.39 7.75 -23.52
C GLU A 158 -2.25 9.12 -24.20
#